data_AF-A0A2N2ANE9-F1
#
_entry.id   AF-A0A2N2ANE9-F1
#
_cell.length_a   1.000
_cell.length_b   1.000
_cell.length_c   1.000
_cell.angle_alpha   90.00
_cell.angle_beta   90.00
_cell.angle_gamma   90.00
#
_symmetry.space_group_name_H-M   'P 1'
#
loop_
_entity.id
_entity.type
_entity.pdbx_description
1 polymer ?
#
loop_
_entity_poly.entity_id
_entity_poly.type
_entity_poly.pdbx_seq_one_letter_code
_entity_poly.pdbx_strand_id
1 'polypeptide(L)'
;MAKLIILTLVFVGGWVLWAFNRKLKRTVNKTAGSMDYRGSSFKWETGDCMCGTSRPHWKALAMNRPDNTVLLICPKCMGLWEEHMNLNGSNWRSVDLEYAKIHYDYNEEYGRARVDT
;
A
#
# COMPACT_ATOMS: atom_id res chain seq x y z
N MET A 1 -55.11 -9.54 -19.54
CA MET A 1 -53.98 -8.82 -20.19
C MET A 1 -53.19 -7.94 -19.22
N ALA A 2 -53.82 -7.16 -18.34
CA ALA A 2 -53.11 -6.28 -17.39
C ALA A 2 -52.10 -6.99 -16.44
N LYS A 3 -52.42 -8.20 -15.95
CA LYS A 3 -51.54 -8.97 -15.04
C LYS A 3 -50.21 -9.40 -15.67
N LEU A 4 -50.20 -9.59 -17.00
CA LEU A 4 -49.01 -10.00 -17.76
C LEU A 4 -48.04 -8.82 -17.96
N ILE A 5 -48.57 -7.61 -18.09
CA ILE A 5 -47.81 -6.36 -18.23
C ILE A 5 -47.12 -6.00 -16.90
N ILE A 6 -47.78 -6.25 -15.76
CA ILE A 6 -47.19 -5.98 -14.45
C ILE A 6 -46.01 -6.93 -14.18
N LEU A 7 -46.15 -8.21 -14.52
CA LEU A 7 -45.07 -9.19 -14.36
C LEU A 7 -43.84 -8.86 -15.21
N THR A 8 -44.02 -8.40 -16.46
CA THR A 8 -42.88 -8.00 -17.31
C THR A 8 -42.19 -6.75 -16.79
N LEU A 9 -42.93 -5.76 -16.28
CA LEU A 9 -42.33 -4.55 -15.70
C LEU A 9 -41.49 -4.82 -14.45
N VAL A 10 -41.94 -5.72 -13.58
CA VAL A 10 -41.17 -6.14 -12.39
C VAL A 10 -39.89 -6.87 -12.79
N PHE A 11 -39.97 -7.75 -13.79
CA PHE A 11 -38.80 -8.50 -14.25
C PHE A 11 -37.76 -7.60 -14.92
N VAL A 12 -38.20 -6.66 -15.75
CA VAL A 12 -37.32 -5.67 -16.41
C VAL A 12 -36.72 -4.71 -15.38
N GLY A 13 -37.51 -4.20 -14.44
CA GLY A 13 -37.03 -3.30 -13.39
C GLY A 13 -35.99 -3.96 -12.48
N GLY A 14 -36.22 -5.22 -12.08
CA GLY A 14 -35.26 -6.02 -11.31
C GLY A 14 -33.95 -6.25 -12.07
N TRP A 15 -34.03 -6.52 -13.37
CA TRP A 15 -32.85 -6.68 -14.23
C TRP A 15 -32.01 -5.41 -14.35
N VAL A 16 -32.66 -4.25 -14.53
CA VAL A 16 -31.97 -2.96 -14.62
C VAL A 16 -31.26 -2.63 -13.31
N LEU A 17 -31.93 -2.82 -12.16
CA LEU A 17 -31.32 -2.59 -10.84
C LEU A 17 -30.13 -3.53 -10.59
N TRP A 18 -30.24 -4.81 -10.98
CA TRP A 18 -29.13 -5.77 -10.85
C TRP A 18 -27.94 -5.39 -11.73
N ALA A 19 -28.17 -5.01 -12.99
CA ALA A 19 -27.12 -4.57 -13.89
C ALA A 19 -26.42 -3.29 -13.39
N PHE A 20 -27.19 -2.34 -12.84
CA PHE A 20 -26.66 -1.11 -12.28
C PHE A 20 -25.82 -1.37 -11.02
N ASN A 21 -26.30 -2.21 -10.09
CA ASN A 21 -25.53 -2.62 -8.91
C ASN A 21 -24.26 -3.38 -9.27
N ARG A 22 -24.29 -4.24 -10.30
CA ARG A 22 -23.09 -4.95 -10.77
C ARG A 22 -22.08 -4.00 -11.40
N LYS A 23 -22.54 -2.97 -12.11
CA LYS A 23 -21.69 -1.92 -12.69
C LYS A 23 -21.09 -1.05 -11.59
N LEU A 24 -21.88 -0.62 -10.60
CA LEU A 24 -21.40 0.12 -9.42
C LEU A 24 -20.38 -0.69 -8.63
N LYS A 25 -20.61 -1.98 -8.37
CA LYS A 25 -19.65 -2.85 -7.68
C LYS A 25 -18.34 -3.00 -8.47
N ARG A 26 -18.40 -3.04 -9.82
CA ARG A 26 -17.19 -3.01 -10.67
C ARG A 26 -16.50 -1.65 -10.65
N THR A 27 -17.23 -0.53 -10.64
CA THR A 27 -16.64 0.80 -10.56
C THR A 27 -16.02 1.02 -9.19
N VAL A 28 -16.73 0.73 -8.11
CA VAL A 28 -16.20 0.81 -6.74
C VAL A 28 -15.00 -0.12 -6.56
N ASN A 29 -14.99 -1.34 -7.09
CA ASN A 29 -13.79 -2.19 -7.04
C ASN A 29 -12.64 -1.69 -7.95
N LYS A 30 -12.94 -0.89 -8.98
CA LYS A 30 -11.95 -0.19 -9.81
C LYS A 30 -11.49 1.15 -9.22
N THR A 31 -12.24 1.72 -8.28
CA THR A 31 -11.91 2.98 -7.58
C THR A 31 -11.35 2.73 -6.18
N ALA A 32 -11.68 1.58 -5.58
CA ALA A 32 -11.08 1.04 -4.35
C ALA A 32 -9.87 0.13 -4.66
N GLY A 33 -9.70 -0.28 -5.92
CA GLY A 33 -8.47 -0.84 -6.43
C GLY A 33 -7.57 0.28 -6.95
N SER A 34 -6.55 0.61 -6.14
CA SER A 34 -5.52 1.63 -6.40
C SER A 34 -5.96 3.09 -6.21
N MET A 35 -6.16 3.48 -4.94
CA MET A 35 -5.40 4.64 -4.49
C MET A 35 -3.92 4.23 -4.53
N ASP A 36 -3.34 4.27 -5.74
CA ASP A 36 -1.89 4.25 -5.91
C ASP A 36 -1.38 5.54 -5.27
N TYR A 37 -0.97 5.41 -4.01
CA TYR A 37 -0.08 6.35 -3.35
C TYR A 37 1.17 6.47 -4.22
N ARG A 38 1.17 7.47 -5.11
CA ARG A 38 2.25 7.84 -6.03
C ARG A 38 3.40 8.50 -5.27
N GLY A 39 3.92 7.81 -4.26
CA GLY A 39 4.95 8.31 -3.36
C GLY A 39 6.03 7.28 -3.05
N SER A 40 6.32 6.34 -3.94
CA SER A 40 7.51 5.50 -3.79
C SER A 40 7.81 4.76 -5.09
N SER A 41 9.09 4.56 -5.38
CA SER A 41 9.48 3.65 -6.46
C SER A 41 8.91 2.26 -6.12
N PHE A 42 7.92 1.79 -6.89
CA PHE A 42 7.37 0.44 -6.73
C PHE A 42 8.39 -0.68 -6.99
N LYS A 43 9.60 -0.33 -7.45
CA LYS A 43 10.63 -1.30 -7.77
C LYS A 43 11.43 -1.64 -6.52
N TRP A 44 11.38 -2.91 -6.16
CA TRP A 44 12.33 -3.52 -5.25
C TRP A 44 13.71 -3.50 -5.88
N GLU A 45 14.66 -2.90 -5.18
CA GLU A 45 16.04 -2.73 -5.61
C GLU A 45 17.01 -3.07 -4.48
N THR A 46 18.30 -3.17 -4.80
CA THR A 46 19.37 -3.48 -3.85
C THR A 46 20.43 -2.37 -3.80
N GLY A 47 20.01 -1.13 -4.11
CA GLY A 47 20.89 0.04 -4.24
C GLY A 47 21.14 0.81 -2.95
N ASP A 48 22.05 1.79 -2.99
CA ASP A 48 22.29 2.68 -1.86
C ASP A 48 21.19 3.75 -1.73
N CYS A 49 21.14 4.39 -0.56
CA CYS A 49 20.23 5.51 -0.34
C CYS A 49 20.61 6.68 -1.26
N MET A 50 19.66 7.55 -1.59
CA MET A 50 19.89 8.77 -2.39
C MET A 50 21.01 9.67 -1.85
N CYS A 51 21.30 9.59 -0.54
CA CYS A 51 22.39 10.33 0.12
C CYS A 51 23.76 9.62 0.09
N GLY A 52 23.85 8.47 -0.60
CA GLY A 52 25.03 7.61 -0.70
C GLY A 52 25.26 6.67 0.49
N THR A 53 24.31 6.56 1.42
CA THR A 53 24.44 5.68 2.58
C THR A 53 24.01 4.27 2.22
N SER A 54 24.90 3.29 2.42
CA SER A 54 24.60 1.88 2.14
C SER A 54 23.70 1.23 3.18
N ARG A 55 22.99 0.17 2.76
CA ARG A 55 22.03 -0.56 3.59
C ARG A 55 22.58 -0.89 4.99
N PRO A 56 23.79 -1.45 5.20
CA PRO A 56 24.23 -1.91 6.53
C PRO A 56 24.17 -0.87 7.64
N HIS A 57 24.14 0.43 7.30
CA HIS A 57 24.03 1.52 8.26
C HIS A 57 22.60 1.96 8.56
N TRP A 58 21.61 1.44 7.83
CA TRP A 58 20.21 1.79 8.05
C TRP A 58 19.69 1.11 9.33
N LYS A 59 18.87 1.82 10.07
CA LYS A 59 18.32 1.34 11.35
C LYS A 59 16.93 0.77 11.11
N ALA A 60 16.65 -0.41 11.66
CA ALA A 60 15.32 -0.98 11.63
C ALA A 60 14.43 -0.33 12.70
N LEU A 61 13.24 0.11 12.27
CA LEU A 61 12.27 0.81 13.10
C LEU A 61 11.11 -0.09 13.53
N ALA A 62 10.54 -0.80 12.56
CA ALA A 62 9.36 -1.64 12.74
C ALA A 62 9.42 -2.83 11.78
N MET A 63 8.76 -3.92 12.14
CA MET A 63 8.67 -5.12 11.32
C MET A 63 7.21 -5.54 11.18
N ASN A 64 6.77 -5.73 9.94
CA ASN A 64 5.48 -6.30 9.60
C ASN A 64 5.69 -7.81 9.35
N ARG A 65 5.36 -8.62 10.37
CA ARG A 65 5.61 -10.07 10.37
C ARG A 65 4.82 -10.85 9.31
N PRO A 66 3.52 -10.58 9.06
CA PRO A 66 2.77 -11.23 7.99
C PRO A 66 3.47 -11.23 6.62
N ASP A 67 4.09 -10.10 6.27
CA ASP A 67 4.66 -9.88 4.94
C ASP A 67 6.19 -10.00 4.92
N ASN A 68 6.82 -10.34 6.06
CA ASN A 68 8.28 -10.37 6.23
C ASN A 68 8.98 -9.08 5.76
N THR A 69 8.32 -7.93 5.95
CA THR A 69 8.85 -6.62 5.59
C THR A 69 9.28 -5.84 6.83
N VAL A 70 10.34 -5.04 6.68
CA VAL A 70 10.93 -4.24 7.75
C VAL A 70 11.00 -2.79 7.29
N LEU A 71 10.48 -1.88 8.10
CA LEU A 71 10.69 -0.45 7.91
C LEU A 71 12.08 -0.07 8.44
N LEU A 72 12.87 0.52 7.56
CA LEU A 72 14.22 1.00 7.79
C LEU A 72 14.27 2.52 7.67
N ILE A 73 15.23 3.14 8.36
CA ILE A 73 15.53 4.57 8.23
C ILE A 73 17.01 4.79 7.97
N CYS A 74 17.30 5.67 7.02
CA CYS A 74 18.66 6.11 6.73
C CYS A 74 19.12 7.10 7.81
N PRO A 75 20.26 6.86 8.50
CA PRO A 75 20.71 7.74 9.57
C PRO A 75 21.20 9.12 9.08
N LYS A 76 21.54 9.25 7.79
CA LYS A 76 22.14 10.47 7.24
C LYS A 76 21.12 11.47 6.69
N CYS A 77 20.13 10.98 5.95
CA CYS A 77 19.12 11.84 5.33
C CYS A 77 17.70 11.60 5.85
N MET A 78 17.53 10.72 6.85
CA MET A 78 16.23 10.36 7.41
C MET A 78 15.24 9.76 6.40
N GLY A 79 15.73 9.32 5.24
CA GLY A 79 14.92 8.66 4.23
C GLY A 79 14.38 7.32 4.74
N LEU A 80 13.11 7.04 4.46
CA LEU A 80 12.44 5.80 4.85
C LEU A 80 12.52 4.77 3.74
N TRP A 81 12.74 3.52 4.13
CA TRP A 81 12.89 2.39 3.23
C TRP A 81 12.15 1.19 3.79
N GLU A 82 11.58 0.37 2.91
CA GLU A 82 11.01 -0.90 3.28
C GLU A 82 11.90 -2.00 2.72
N GLU A 83 12.31 -2.94 3.57
CA GLU A 83 13.08 -4.11 3.19
C GLU A 83 12.19 -5.35 3.23
N HIS A 84 12.19 -6.13 2.16
CA HIS A 84 11.53 -7.42 2.08
C HIS A 84 12.59 -8.53 2.20
N MET A 85 12.46 -9.33 3.26
CA MET A 85 13.39 -10.41 3.56
C MET A 85 12.97 -11.70 2.85
N ASN A 86 13.70 -12.10 1.81
CA ASN A 86 13.51 -13.39 1.16
C ASN A 86 14.62 -14.39 1.54
N LEU A 87 14.35 -15.67 1.33
CA LEU A 87 15.35 -16.74 1.50
C LEU A 87 16.59 -16.55 0.60
N ASN A 88 16.43 -15.90 -0.55
CA ASN A 88 17.49 -15.70 -1.55
C ASN A 88 18.22 -14.36 -1.39
N GLY A 89 17.91 -13.57 -0.36
CA GLY A 89 18.46 -12.23 -0.14
C GLY A 89 17.38 -11.21 0.18
N SER A 90 17.80 -10.02 0.62
CA SER A 90 16.89 -8.92 0.88
C SER A 90 16.90 -7.91 -0.27
N ASN A 91 15.71 -7.40 -0.58
CA ASN A 91 15.53 -6.25 -1.47
C ASN A 91 14.85 -5.14 -0.69
N TRP A 92 15.05 -3.90 -1.08
CA TRP A 92 14.44 -2.75 -0.43
C TRP A 92 13.92 -1.73 -1.43
N ARG A 93 12.99 -0.89 -0.99
CA ARG A 93 12.43 0.21 -1.77
C ARG A 93 12.27 1.45 -0.90
N SER A 94 12.36 2.63 -1.51
CA SER A 94 12.02 3.86 -0.80
C SER A 94 10.53 3.86 -0.46
N VAL A 95 10.16 4.39 0.70
CA VAL A 95 8.76 4.58 1.06
C VAL A 95 8.55 6.00 1.56
N ASP A 96 7.37 6.55 1.35
CA ASP A 96 6.99 7.82 1.93
C ASP A 96 6.51 7.67 3.38
N LEU A 97 6.36 8.81 4.03
CA LEU A 97 5.92 8.91 5.40
C LEU A 97 4.49 8.40 5.63
N GLU A 98 3.62 8.57 4.64
CA GLU A 98 2.21 8.22 4.75
C GLU A 98 2.03 6.70 4.70
N TYR A 99 2.73 6.04 3.78
CA TYR A 99 2.85 4.59 3.73
C TYR A 99 3.38 4.03 5.05
N ALA A 100 4.46 4.61 5.58
CA ALA A 100 5.03 4.17 6.85
C ALA A 100 4.04 4.32 8.03
N LYS A 101 3.27 5.41 8.06
CA LYS A 101 2.21 5.61 9.08
C LYS A 101 1.11 4.55 8.95
N ILE A 102 0.64 4.27 7.74
CA ILE A 102 -0.47 3.33 7.50
C ILE A 102 -0.05 1.88 7.79
N HIS A 103 1.14 1.48 7.33
CA HIS A 103 1.56 0.08 7.34
C HIS A 103 2.40 -0.32 8.57
N TYR A 104 3.02 0.64 9.25
CA TYR A 104 3.95 0.38 10.36
C TYR A 104 3.66 1.18 11.63
N ASP A 105 2.57 1.95 11.67
CA ASP A 105 2.25 2.87 12.78
C ASP A 105 3.44 3.80 13.11
N TYR A 106 4.13 4.25 12.06
CA TYR A 106 5.36 5.02 12.20
C TYR A 106 5.11 6.44 12.72
N ASN A 107 5.85 6.83 13.76
CA ASN A 107 5.93 8.21 14.25
C ASN A 107 7.33 8.80 13.97
N GLU A 108 7.39 10.00 13.38
CA GLU A 108 8.64 10.70 13.09
C GLU A 108 9.51 10.96 14.31
N GLU A 109 8.89 11.28 15.45
CA GLU A 109 9.61 11.57 16.69
C GLU A 109 10.36 10.32 17.18
N TYR A 110 9.70 9.16 17.10
CA TYR A 110 10.29 7.86 17.39
C TYR A 110 11.40 7.50 16.39
N GLY A 111 11.20 7.78 15.10
CA GLY A 111 12.21 7.54 14.06
C GLY A 111 13.48 8.35 14.26
N ARG A 112 13.36 9.64 14.60
CA ARG A 112 14.50 10.51 14.93
C ARG A 112 15.27 10.00 16.14
N ALA A 113 14.58 9.74 17.24
CA ALA A 113 15.21 9.23 18.46
C ALA A 113 16.00 7.93 18.22
N ARG A 114 15.55 7.07 17.31
CA ARG A 114 16.24 5.82 16.94
C ARG A 114 17.50 6.00 16.10
N VAL A 115 17.60 7.10 15.36
CA VAL A 115 18.80 7.42 14.58
C VAL A 115 19.90 8.00 15.47
N ASP A 116 19.52 8.74 16.50
CA ASP A 116 20.44 9.41 17.44
C ASP A 116 21.05 8.44 18.48
N THR A 117 20.60 7.18 18.51
CA THR A 117 21.11 6.07 19.36
C THR A 117 21.98 5.08 18.61
#